data_AF-A0A7C5EA05-F1
#
_entry.id   AF-A0A7C5EA05-F1
#
_cell.length_a   1.000
_cell.length_b   1.000
_cell.length_c   1.000
_cell.angle_alpha   90.00
_cell.angle_beta   90.00
_cell.angle_gamma   90.00
#
_symmetry.space_group_name_H-M   'P 1'
#
loop_
_entity.id
_entity.type
_entity.pdbx_description
1 polymer ?
#
loop_
_entity_poly.entity_id
_entity_poly.type
_entity_poly.pdbx_seq_one_letter_code
_entity_poly.pdbx_strand_id
1 'polypeptide(L)'
;MKIAIVHDWLEKYAGSERVLEQIVELFPEADLFSLVDFLEDRSFIKNKKVHTSFIQKLPLAKKYFRYYLPLFPLAIENLDLSNYDLIISSSHCVAKSV
;
A
#
# COMPACT_ATOMS: atom_id res chain seq x y z
N MET A 1 -8.57 15.68 10.64
CA MET A 1 -9.10 14.55 9.88
C MET A 1 -7.93 13.65 9.54
N LYS A 2 -7.93 12.40 9.99
CA LYS A 2 -6.89 11.40 9.70
C LYS A 2 -7.26 10.66 8.42
N ILE A 3 -6.35 10.65 7.46
CA ILE A 3 -6.58 10.06 6.13
C ILE A 3 -5.60 8.90 5.94
N ALA A 4 -6.11 7.75 5.51
CA ALA A 4 -5.31 6.62 5.08
C ALA A 4 -5.45 6.43 3.56
N ILE A 5 -4.33 6.21 2.89
CA ILE A 5 -4.28 5.74 1.51
C ILE A 5 -3.85 4.27 1.56
N VAL A 6 -4.65 3.38 0.97
CA VAL A 6 -4.28 1.97 0.80
C VAL A 6 -4.00 1.70 -0.66
N HIS A 7 -2.82 1.17 -0.95
CA HIS A 7 -2.38 0.79 -2.30
C HIS A 7 -1.91 -0.65 -2.32
N ASP A 8 -2.24 -1.45 -3.34
CA ASP A 8 -1.99 -2.90 -3.33
C ASP A 8 -0.57 -3.32 -2.95
N TRP A 9 0.44 -2.88 -3.69
CA TRP A 9 1.85 -3.15 -3.42
C TRP A 9 2.74 -2.10 -4.06
N LEU A 10 3.93 -1.93 -3.50
CA LEU A 10 4.93 -0.97 -3.97
C LEU A 10 6.21 -1.72 -4.33
N GLU A 11 6.27 -2.24 -5.55
CA GLU A 11 7.45 -2.95 -6.09
C GLU A 11 8.23 -2.07 -7.08
N LYS A 12 7.52 -1.30 -7.91
CA LYS A 12 8.07 -0.45 -8.95
C LYS A 12 7.09 0.66 -9.28
N TYR A 13 7.60 1.77 -9.82
CA TYR A 13 6.76 2.84 -10.33
C TYR A 13 6.21 2.46 -11.73
N ALA A 14 4.90 2.25 -11.82
CA ALA A 14 4.16 1.92 -13.03
C ALA A 14 2.81 2.66 -13.06
N GLY A 15 1.82 2.12 -13.78
CA GLY A 15 0.54 2.80 -14.01
C GLY A 15 -0.25 3.09 -12.73
N SER A 16 -0.32 2.12 -11.82
CA SER A 16 -1.02 2.28 -10.53
C SER A 16 -0.33 3.32 -9.65
N GLU A 17 1.00 3.40 -9.70
CA GLU A 17 1.80 4.31 -8.87
C GLU A 17 1.69 5.77 -9.34
N ARG A 18 1.44 5.99 -10.63
CA ARG A 18 1.09 7.32 -11.16
C ARG A 18 -0.22 7.85 -10.55
N VAL A 19 -1.19 6.97 -10.32
CA VAL A 19 -2.44 7.35 -9.65
C VAL A 19 -2.18 7.64 -8.17
N LEU A 20 -1.43 6.74 -7.50
CA LEU A 20 -1.03 6.94 -6.11
C LEU A 20 -0.30 8.27 -5.90
N GLU A 21 0.64 8.63 -6.77
CA GLU A 21 1.35 9.91 -6.74
C GLU A 21 0.38 11.09 -6.71
N GLN A 22 -0.62 11.11 -7.60
CA GLN A 22 -1.59 12.21 -7.62
C GLN A 22 -2.46 12.23 -6.36
N ILE A 23 -2.82 11.06 -5.80
CA ILE A 23 -3.55 11.00 -4.53
C ILE A 23 -2.67 11.55 -3.38
N VAL A 24 -1.39 11.20 -3.33
CA VAL A 24 -0.43 11.71 -2.34
C VAL A 24 -0.17 13.22 -2.52
N GLU A 25 -0.25 13.74 -3.74
CA GLU A 25 -0.20 15.18 -3.99
C GLU A 25 -1.40 15.91 -3.41
N LEU A 26 -2.60 15.33 -3.54
CA LEU A 26 -3.85 15.88 -3.00
C LEU A 26 -3.94 15.76 -1.47
N PHE A 27 -3.39 14.69 -0.90
CA PHE A 27 -3.44 14.39 0.54
C PHE A 27 -2.02 14.14 1.10
N PRO A 28 -1.16 15.17 1.13
CA PRO A 28 0.24 15.04 1.55
C PRO A 28 0.42 14.64 3.02
N GLU A 29 -0.61 14.78 3.85
CA GLU A 29 -0.64 14.38 5.25
C GLU A 29 -1.11 12.94 5.49
N ALA A 30 -1.66 12.27 4.47
CA ALA A 30 -2.22 10.93 4.63
C ALA A 30 -1.14 9.89 4.95
N ASP A 31 -1.49 8.93 5.81
CA ASP A 31 -0.67 7.76 6.05
C ASP A 31 -0.84 6.76 4.89
N LEU A 32 0.24 6.08 4.51
CA LEU A 32 0.27 5.19 3.35
C LEU A 32 0.41 3.74 3.79
N PHE A 33 -0.51 2.90 3.33
CA PHE A 33 -0.57 1.48 3.60
C PHE A 33 -0.42 0.67 2.31
N SER A 34 0.21 -0.51 2.42
CA SER A 34 0.36 -1.43 1.29
C SER A 34 0.59 -2.87 1.73
N LEU A 35 0.41 -3.87 0.85
CA LEU A 35 0.78 -5.24 1.19
C LEU A 35 2.28 -5.36 1.44
N VAL A 36 3.06 -4.80 0.53
CA VAL A 36 4.53 -4.85 0.53
C VAL A 36 5.10 -3.53 0.00
N ASP A 37 6.30 -3.21 0.46
CA ASP A 37 7.12 -2.10 -0.01
C ASP A 37 8.55 -2.62 -0.26
N PHE A 38 8.91 -2.63 -1.54
CA PHE A 38 10.23 -2.96 -2.06
C PHE A 38 10.77 -1.83 -2.94
N LEU A 39 10.19 -0.63 -2.90
CA LEU A 39 10.64 0.51 -3.69
C LEU A 39 12.03 0.96 -3.27
N GLU A 40 12.88 1.13 -4.28
CA GLU A 40 14.20 1.75 -4.14
C GLU A 40 14.08 3.28 -4.22
N ASP A 41 13.37 3.80 -5.22
CA ASP A 41 12.98 5.21 -5.31
C ASP A 41 11.53 5.39 -4.88
N ARG A 42 11.33 6.28 -3.89
CA ARG A 42 10.04 6.61 -3.29
C ARG A 42 9.78 8.12 -3.25
N SER A 43 10.51 8.88 -4.08
CA SER A 43 10.33 10.33 -4.23
C SER A 43 8.90 10.71 -4.61
N PHE A 44 8.26 9.92 -5.48
CA PHE A 44 6.87 10.12 -5.92
C PHE A 44 5.81 9.93 -4.83
N ILE A 45 6.15 9.27 -3.72
CA ILE A 45 5.31 9.23 -2.51
C ILE A 45 5.82 10.18 -1.42
N LYS A 46 6.55 11.23 -1.79
CA LYS A 46 7.13 12.23 -0.87
C LYS A 46 7.97 11.60 0.24
N ASN A 47 8.68 10.51 -0.07
CA ASN A 47 9.47 9.73 0.90
C ASN A 47 8.68 9.25 2.13
N LYS A 48 7.35 9.10 2.00
CA LYS A 48 6.50 8.58 3.06
C LYS A 48 6.94 7.19 3.48
N LYS A 49 6.84 6.93 4.78
CA LYS A 49 6.94 5.59 5.33
C LYS A 49 5.67 4.82 4.95
N VAL A 50 5.83 3.60 4.46
CA VAL A 50 4.72 2.72 4.08
C VAL A 50 4.49 1.73 5.21
N HIS A 51 3.25 1.65 5.69
CA HIS A 51 2.78 0.64 6.62
C HIS A 51 2.46 -0.64 5.84
N THR A 52 3.24 -1.69 6.06
CA THR A 52 3.15 -2.93 5.30
C THR A 52 2.49 -4.06 6.07
N SER A 53 1.87 -4.99 5.35
CA SER A 53 1.28 -6.20 5.93
C SER A 53 2.34 -7.22 6.38
N PHE A 54 1.89 -8.33 6.97
CA PHE A 54 2.78 -9.45 7.32
C PHE A 54 3.46 -10.09 6.09
N ILE A 55 2.93 -9.91 4.88
CA ILE A 55 3.51 -10.44 3.63
C ILE A 55 4.94 -9.92 3.41
N GLN A 56 5.22 -8.67 3.82
CA GLN A 56 6.54 -8.06 3.74
C GLN A 56 7.64 -8.93 4.39
N LYS A 57 7.28 -9.67 5.44
CA LYS A 57 8.21 -10.43 6.29
C LYS A 57 8.28 -11.92 5.93
N LEU A 58 7.50 -12.37 4.95
CA LEU A 58 7.53 -13.77 4.54
C LEU A 58 8.86 -14.13 3.84
N PRO A 59 9.30 -15.40 3.91
CA PRO A 59 10.56 -15.82 3.31
C PRO A 59 10.62 -15.49 1.82
N LEU A 60 11.68 -14.81 1.36
CA LEU A 60 11.86 -14.46 -0.05
C LEU A 60 10.77 -13.52 -0.63
N ALA A 61 10.06 -12.75 0.21
CA ALA A 61 8.97 -11.86 -0.21
C ALA A 61 9.38 -10.91 -1.36
N LYS A 62 10.59 -10.32 -1.33
CA LYS A 62 11.07 -9.43 -2.42
C LYS A 62 11.05 -10.11 -3.80
N LYS A 63 11.24 -11.43 -3.87
CA LYS A 63 11.26 -12.20 -5.13
C LYS A 63 9.93 -12.88 -5.44
N TYR A 64 9.16 -13.26 -4.42
CA TYR A 64 8.02 -14.17 -4.59
C TYR A 64 6.71 -13.67 -3.96
N PHE A 65 6.58 -12.40 -3.55
CA PHE A 65 5.35 -11.95 -2.87
C PHE A 65 4.07 -12.23 -3.66
N ARG A 66 4.11 -12.16 -4.99
CA ARG A 66 2.97 -12.46 -5.88
C ARG A 66 2.47 -13.91 -5.77
N TYR A 67 3.32 -14.84 -5.33
CA TYR A 67 2.92 -16.24 -5.08
C TYR A 67 2.16 -16.40 -3.76
N TYR A 68 2.18 -15.39 -2.88
CA TYR A 68 1.34 -15.34 -1.69
C TYR A 68 -0.07 -14.81 -1.97
N LEU A 69 -0.52 -14.81 -3.23
CA LEU A 69 -1.87 -14.40 -3.64
C LEU A 69 -2.99 -14.96 -2.74
N PRO A 70 -2.97 -16.25 -2.32
CA PRO A 70 -4.00 -16.76 -1.41
C PRO A 70 -4.06 -16.07 -0.03
N LEU A 71 -2.97 -15.44 0.41
CA LEU A 71 -2.86 -14.74 1.69
C LEU A 71 -3.20 -13.25 1.59
N PHE A 72 -3.35 -12.70 0.38
CA PHE A 72 -3.56 -11.27 0.18
C PHE A 72 -4.86 -10.74 0.81
N PRO A 73 -6.03 -11.42 0.72
CA PRO A 73 -7.25 -10.96 1.39
C PRO A 73 -7.04 -10.80 2.90
N LEU A 74 -6.46 -11.82 3.53
CA LEU A 74 -6.12 -11.78 4.95
C LEU A 74 -5.15 -10.63 5.26
N ALA A 75 -4.15 -10.41 4.42
CA ALA A 75 -3.15 -9.36 4.63
C ALA A 75 -3.71 -7.94 4.55
N ILE A 76 -4.69 -7.70 3.66
CA ILE A 76 -5.39 -6.41 3.55
C ILE A 76 -6.34 -6.21 4.74
N GLU A 77 -7.13 -7.21 5.12
CA GLU A 77 -8.09 -7.12 6.23
C GLU A 77 -7.41 -6.90 7.60
N ASN A 78 -6.15 -7.29 7.74
CA ASN A 78 -5.37 -7.07 8.96
C ASN A 78 -4.74 -5.67 9.06
N LEU A 79 -4.94 -4.78 8.08
CA LEU A 79 -4.50 -3.39 8.20
C LEU A 79 -5.39 -2.67 9.22
N ASP A 80 -4.80 -2.17 10.31
CA ASP A 80 -5.53 -1.39 11.30
C ASP A 80 -5.82 0.02 10.78
N LEU A 81 -7.03 0.21 10.27
CA LEU A 81 -7.54 1.48 9.75
C LEU A 81 -8.57 2.12 10.69
N SER A 82 -8.79 1.56 11.88
CA SER A 82 -9.86 1.95 12.82
C SER A 82 -9.81 3.41 13.29
N ASN A 83 -8.62 4.01 13.24
CA ASN A 83 -8.35 5.37 13.71
C ASN A 83 -8.39 6.43 12.59
N TYR A 84 -8.82 6.09 11.38
CA TYR A 84 -8.88 7.00 10.24
C TYR A 84 -10.32 7.46 9.94
N ASP A 85 -10.46 8.74 9.64
CA ASP A 85 -11.76 9.36 9.32
C ASP A 85 -12.12 9.18 7.83
N LEU A 86 -11.10 9.02 6.97
CA LEU A 86 -11.23 8.81 5.54
C LEU A 86 -10.22 7.76 5.07
N ILE A 87 -10.72 6.77 4.32
CA ILE A 87 -9.89 5.75 3.68
C ILE A 87 -10.02 5.90 2.16
N ILE A 88 -8.89 6.09 1.49
CA ILE A 88 -8.78 6.13 0.03
C ILE A 88 -8.14 4.82 -0.42
N SER A 89 -8.93 3.93 -0.99
CA SER A 89 -8.44 2.68 -1.58
C SER A 89 -8.10 2.88 -3.06
N SER A 90 -6.82 2.70 -3.40
CA SER A 90 -6.31 2.65 -4.77
C SER A 90 -5.96 1.21 -5.12
N SER A 91 -6.93 0.49 -5.71
CA SER A 91 -6.85 -0.95 -5.94
C SER A 91 -6.89 -1.31 -7.41
N HIS A 92 -5.92 -2.13 -7.83
CA HIS A 92 -5.90 -2.90 -9.06
C HIS A 92 -5.95 -4.42 -8.80
N CYS A 93 -5.80 -4.88 -7.55
CA CYS A 93 -5.84 -6.30 -7.19
C CYS A 93 -6.74 -6.61 -5.96
N VAL A 94 -6.38 -6.17 -4.76
CA VAL A 94 -6.98 -6.64 -3.49
C VAL A 94 -7.31 -5.52 -2.48
N ALA A 95 -6.74 -4.34 -2.62
CA ALA A 95 -6.93 -3.22 -1.70
C ALA A 95 -8.37 -2.69 -1.65
N LYS A 96 -9.27 -3.15 -2.54
CA LYS A 96 -10.69 -2.78 -2.55
C LYS A 96 -11.43 -3.12 -1.25
N SER A 97 -11.01 -4.16 -0.53
CA SER A 97 -11.70 -4.67 0.67
C SER A 97 -11.12 -4.08 1.96
N VAL A 98 -11.13 -2.76 2.09
CA VAL A 98 -10.67 -2.00 3.27
C VAL A 98 -11.75 -1.10 3.85
#